data_AF-A0A494XLR3-F1
#
_entry.id   AF-A0A494XLR3-F1
#
_cell.length_a   1.000
_cell.length_b   1.000
_cell.length_c   1.000
_cell.angle_alpha   90.00
_cell.angle_beta   90.00
_cell.angle_gamma   90.00
#
_symmetry.space_group_name_H-M   'P 1'
#
loop_
_entity.id
_entity.type
_entity.pdbx_description
1 polymer ?
#
loop_
_entity_poly.entity_id
_entity_poly.type
_entity_poly.pdbx_seq_one_letter_code
_entity_poly.pdbx_strand_id
1 'polypeptide(L)'
;MSTDSTSHLAAGLGLRGPHVAHVLAERPAIGWWEVHSENYFGGGEPIAALERVRAHYPVSLHGVGMGLGNTVAPDARHLAQLKALVERIEPALVSEHLCWNRGAGRYFNDLLPVPRIDGAIARMAEHIDLVQNALGRRILIENVSAYVAFERECFSEAHMLAELVARTGCGILLDVNNLHVNALNLGVDPCQELERLAPGSVGEIHVAGFEWLDDVAIDTHGAPVCDAVWALLDAALSRFGPTAVLLERDTNLPALDVLVGEYEQLRQRMATTLSHARADADADAGSATAANEEMPA
;
A
#
# COMPACT_ATOMS: atom_id res chain seq x y z
N MET A 1 -3.68 6.37 24.78
CA MET A 1 -3.17 5.05 24.36
C MET A 1 -3.90 4.70 23.08
N SER A 2 -3.30 5.03 21.93
CA SER A 2 -3.91 4.78 20.62
C SER A 2 -3.54 3.37 20.23
N THR A 3 -4.47 2.43 20.37
CA THR A 3 -4.33 1.09 19.78
C THR A 3 -4.40 1.27 18.27
N ASP A 4 -3.32 0.91 17.58
CA ASP A 4 -3.19 1.01 16.13
C ASP A 4 -4.32 0.20 15.46
N SER A 5 -5.23 0.91 14.80
CA SER A 5 -6.60 0.47 14.44
C SER A 5 -6.66 -0.34 13.13
N THR A 6 -5.51 -0.64 12.51
CA THR A 6 -5.46 -1.18 11.14
C THR A 6 -5.60 -2.71 11.11
N SER A 7 -5.23 -3.42 12.19
CA SER A 7 -5.35 -4.89 12.28
C SER A 7 -6.78 -5.42 12.20
N HIS A 8 -7.79 -4.54 12.30
CA HIS A 8 -9.20 -4.86 12.09
C HIS A 8 -9.61 -4.86 10.61
N LEU A 9 -8.88 -4.15 9.76
CA LEU A 9 -9.13 -4.12 8.33
C LEU A 9 -8.51 -5.40 7.76
N ALA A 10 -9.36 -6.35 7.37
CA ALA A 10 -8.93 -7.58 6.71
C ALA A 10 -8.75 -7.31 5.19
N ALA A 11 -9.41 -8.10 4.33
CA ALA A 11 -9.44 -7.83 2.89
C ALA A 11 -10.29 -6.59 2.56
N GLY A 12 -9.78 -5.74 1.67
CA GLY A 12 -10.46 -4.61 1.03
C GLY A 12 -10.44 -4.71 -0.50
N LEU A 13 -11.13 -3.78 -1.16
CA LEU A 13 -11.18 -3.68 -2.61
C LEU A 13 -11.07 -2.22 -3.07
N GLY A 14 -10.36 -1.96 -4.16
CA GLY A 14 -10.33 -0.64 -4.79
C GLY A 14 -11.71 -0.25 -5.34
N LEU A 15 -12.19 0.96 -4.99
CA LEU A 15 -13.44 1.52 -5.50
C LEU A 15 -13.14 2.54 -6.59
N ARG A 16 -13.50 2.20 -7.84
CA ARG A 16 -13.39 3.10 -8.99
C ARG A 16 -14.75 3.65 -9.41
N GLY A 17 -14.73 4.83 -10.03
CA GLY A 17 -15.93 5.61 -10.40
C GLY A 17 -17.09 4.80 -11.02
N PRO A 18 -16.83 3.91 -12.00
CA PRO A 18 -17.88 3.11 -12.63
C PRO A 18 -18.68 2.20 -11.67
N HIS A 19 -18.11 1.84 -10.51
CA HIS A 19 -18.75 0.91 -9.57
C HIS A 19 -19.49 1.61 -8.42
N VAL A 20 -19.30 2.91 -8.22
CA VAL A 20 -19.84 3.64 -7.05
C VAL A 20 -21.36 3.53 -6.94
N ALA A 21 -22.08 3.68 -8.06
CA ALA A 21 -23.54 3.58 -8.06
C ALA A 21 -24.03 2.18 -7.66
N HIS A 22 -23.34 1.13 -8.12
CA HIS A 22 -23.64 -0.25 -7.76
C HIS A 22 -23.37 -0.48 -6.27
N VAL A 23 -22.21 -0.07 -5.76
CA VAL A 23 -21.86 -0.22 -4.33
C VAL A 23 -22.87 0.47 -3.41
N LEU A 24 -23.35 1.66 -3.77
CA LEU A 24 -24.37 2.37 -3.01
C LEU A 24 -25.73 1.67 -3.02
N ALA A 25 -26.10 1.03 -4.14
CA ALA A 25 -27.37 0.34 -4.30
C ALA A 25 -27.39 -1.02 -3.59
N GLU A 26 -26.38 -1.86 -3.85
CA GLU A 26 -26.38 -3.27 -3.45
C GLU A 26 -25.63 -3.52 -2.14
N ARG A 27 -24.72 -2.61 -1.75
CA ARG A 27 -23.91 -2.72 -0.53
C ARG A 27 -23.27 -4.11 -0.37
N PRO A 28 -22.39 -4.53 -1.30
CA PRO A 28 -21.75 -5.83 -1.21
C PRO A 28 -20.94 -5.97 0.08
N ALA A 29 -20.74 -7.21 0.54
CA ALA A 29 -20.05 -7.53 1.79
C ALA A 29 -18.52 -7.40 1.67
N ILE A 30 -18.05 -6.20 1.38
CA ILE A 30 -16.63 -5.83 1.31
C ILE A 30 -16.21 -5.19 2.62
N GLY A 31 -15.05 -5.60 3.15
CA GLY A 31 -14.56 -5.14 4.45
C GLY A 31 -14.28 -3.65 4.52
N TRP A 32 -13.70 -3.08 3.46
CA TRP A 32 -13.40 -1.66 3.32
C TRP A 32 -13.06 -1.32 1.87
N TRP A 33 -13.18 -0.04 1.52
CA TRP A 33 -12.90 0.46 0.18
C TRP A 33 -11.72 1.41 0.17
N GLU A 34 -10.90 1.34 -0.86
CA GLU A 34 -9.91 2.38 -1.14
C GLU A 34 -10.31 3.24 -2.33
N VAL A 35 -10.01 4.53 -2.26
CA VAL A 35 -10.19 5.45 -3.37
C VAL A 35 -8.96 6.36 -3.54
N HIS A 36 -8.70 6.79 -4.78
CA HIS A 36 -7.68 7.81 -5.04
C HIS A 36 -8.17 9.20 -4.61
N SER A 37 -7.40 9.86 -3.76
CA SER A 37 -7.73 11.14 -3.12
C SER A 37 -8.05 12.24 -4.13
N GLU A 38 -7.25 12.32 -5.19
CA GLU A 38 -7.30 13.36 -6.22
C GLU A 38 -8.64 13.40 -6.95
N ASN A 39 -9.34 12.26 -7.05
CA ASN A 39 -10.66 12.17 -7.67
C ASN A 39 -11.75 12.90 -6.86
N TYR A 40 -11.46 13.31 -5.62
CA TYR A 40 -12.42 13.90 -4.69
C TYR A 40 -12.03 15.29 -4.17
N PHE A 41 -10.94 15.89 -4.68
CA PHE A 41 -10.56 17.27 -4.33
C PHE A 41 -11.50 18.34 -4.89
N GLY A 42 -12.36 17.95 -5.82
CA GLY A 42 -13.43 18.80 -6.35
C GLY A 42 -14.62 18.89 -5.40
N GLY A 43 -15.78 19.21 -5.97
CA GLY A 43 -17.06 19.20 -5.26
C GLY A 43 -18.11 18.41 -6.03
N GLY A 44 -19.35 18.49 -5.56
CA GLY A 44 -20.50 17.88 -6.22
C GLY A 44 -20.65 16.39 -5.94
N GLU A 45 -21.14 15.66 -6.93
CA GLU A 45 -21.57 14.28 -6.76
C GLU A 45 -20.46 13.29 -6.34
N PRO A 46 -19.20 13.36 -6.84
CA PRO A 46 -18.18 12.39 -6.46
C PRO A 46 -17.93 12.33 -4.94
N ILE A 47 -17.72 13.49 -4.31
CA ILE A 47 -17.49 13.57 -2.87
C ILE A 47 -18.76 13.24 -2.08
N ALA A 48 -19.95 13.67 -2.55
CA ALA A 48 -21.22 13.33 -1.92
C ALA A 48 -21.49 11.81 -1.95
N ALA A 49 -21.13 11.14 -3.05
CA ALA A 49 -21.23 9.70 -3.17
C ALA A 49 -20.24 9.00 -2.23
N LEU A 50 -19.01 9.49 -2.12
CA LEU A 50 -18.01 8.95 -1.19
C LEU A 50 -18.45 9.06 0.27
N GLU A 51 -19.07 10.17 0.67
CA GLU A 51 -19.66 10.32 2.02
C GLU A 51 -20.74 9.26 2.29
N ARG A 52 -21.59 8.97 1.30
CA ARG A 52 -22.61 7.91 1.41
C ARG A 52 -21.97 6.51 1.49
N VAL A 53 -20.87 6.27 0.77
CA VAL A 53 -20.10 5.02 0.91
C VAL A 53 -19.50 4.92 2.31
N ARG A 54 -18.83 5.98 2.78
CA ARG A 54 -18.19 6.06 4.10
C ARG A 54 -19.17 5.87 5.27
N ALA A 55 -20.43 6.24 5.09
CA ALA A 55 -21.48 5.99 6.08
C ALA A 55 -21.78 4.49 6.29
N HIS A 56 -21.36 3.63 5.36
CA HIS A 56 -21.60 2.18 5.40
C HIS A 56 -20.32 1.35 5.48
N TYR A 57 -19.18 1.91 5.06
CA TYR A 57 -17.89 1.21 4.98
C TYR A 57 -16.75 2.07 5.56
N PRO A 58 -15.70 1.45 6.14
CA PRO A 58 -14.41 2.10 6.25
C PRO A 58 -13.88 2.47 4.86
N VAL A 59 -13.19 3.60 4.77
CA VAL A 59 -12.57 4.10 3.55
C VAL A 59 -11.08 4.37 3.79
N SER A 60 -10.23 3.92 2.88
CA SER A 60 -8.84 4.36 2.73
C SER A 60 -8.76 5.45 1.66
N LEU A 61 -7.94 6.47 1.93
CA LEU A 61 -7.59 7.49 0.94
C LEU A 61 -6.15 7.26 0.50
N HIS A 62 -5.97 6.89 -0.76
CA HIS A 62 -4.67 6.66 -1.35
C HIS A 62 -4.31 7.81 -2.29
N GLY A 63 -3.09 8.33 -2.23
CA GLY A 63 -2.62 9.48 -3.00
C GLY A 63 -1.69 9.07 -4.13
N VAL A 64 -1.91 9.68 -5.30
CA VAL A 64 -1.09 9.46 -6.51
C VAL A 64 -0.45 10.75 -7.04
N GLY A 65 -0.61 11.86 -6.32
CA GLY A 65 -0.30 13.20 -6.81
C GLY A 65 0.64 14.03 -5.94
N MET A 66 0.92 13.66 -4.69
CA MET A 66 1.72 14.51 -3.80
C MET A 66 3.18 14.61 -4.26
N GLY A 67 3.73 13.49 -4.75
CA GLY A 67 5.10 13.37 -5.24
C GLY A 67 6.13 13.64 -4.16
N LEU A 68 6.12 12.82 -3.11
CA LEU A 68 7.01 12.96 -1.93
C LEU A 68 8.49 12.86 -2.28
N GLY A 69 8.83 12.22 -3.40
CA GLY A 69 10.18 12.11 -3.97
C GLY A 69 10.63 13.29 -4.82
N ASN A 70 9.77 14.30 -5.05
CA ASN A 70 10.15 15.48 -5.82
C ASN A 70 11.31 16.24 -5.14
N THR A 71 12.07 17.03 -5.92
CA THR A 71 13.18 17.85 -5.36
C THR A 71 12.70 19.09 -4.61
N VAL A 72 11.43 19.46 -4.80
CA VAL A 72 10.76 20.59 -4.16
C VAL A 72 9.68 20.08 -3.21
N ALA A 73 9.35 20.88 -2.21
CA ALA A 73 8.32 20.56 -1.22
C ALA A 73 6.97 20.20 -1.87
N PRO A 74 6.14 19.42 -1.17
CA PRO A 74 4.75 19.16 -1.55
C PRO A 74 3.98 20.46 -1.86
N ASP A 75 3.10 20.41 -2.86
CA ASP A 75 2.31 21.58 -3.25
C ASP A 75 1.31 21.95 -2.14
N ALA A 76 1.39 23.19 -1.66
CA ALA A 76 0.58 23.64 -0.52
C ALA A 76 -0.92 23.60 -0.80
N ARG A 77 -1.35 23.81 -2.05
CA ARG A 77 -2.76 23.73 -2.44
C ARG A 77 -3.23 22.28 -2.44
N HIS A 78 -2.46 21.37 -3.04
CA HIS A 78 -2.75 19.94 -3.02
C HIS A 78 -2.87 19.44 -1.58
N LEU A 79 -1.91 19.77 -0.72
CA LEU A 79 -1.94 19.36 0.70
C LEU A 79 -3.15 19.91 1.45
N ALA A 80 -3.57 21.14 1.17
CA ALA A 80 -4.79 21.71 1.76
C ALA A 80 -6.06 20.97 1.27
N GLN A 81 -6.10 20.55 0.00
CA GLN A 81 -7.20 19.75 -0.53
C GLN A 81 -7.26 18.36 0.11
N LEU A 82 -6.11 17.68 0.27
CA LEU A 82 -6.02 16.41 0.97
C LEU A 82 -6.46 16.55 2.43
N LYS A 83 -5.99 17.58 3.13
CA LYS A 83 -6.41 17.86 4.52
C LYS A 83 -7.92 18.01 4.64
N ALA A 84 -8.54 18.82 3.77
CA ALA A 84 -9.98 19.00 3.76
C ALA A 84 -10.74 17.70 3.46
N LEU A 85 -10.20 16.86 2.56
CA LEU A 85 -10.79 15.55 2.25
C LEU A 85 -10.70 14.60 3.44
N VAL A 86 -9.54 14.53 4.11
CA VAL A 86 -9.32 13.71 5.32
C VAL A 86 -10.25 14.14 6.44
N GLU A 87 -10.41 15.44 6.69
CA GLU A 87 -11.33 15.97 7.72
C GLU A 87 -12.80 15.66 7.40
N ARG A 88 -13.15 15.64 6.11
CA ARG A 88 -14.53 15.39 5.67
C ARG A 88 -14.92 13.91 5.68
N ILE A 89 -14.00 13.03 5.25
CA ILE A 89 -14.26 11.60 5.07
C ILE A 89 -13.92 10.80 6.33
N GLU A 90 -13.05 11.33 7.21
CA GLU A 90 -12.56 10.61 8.38
C GLU A 90 -12.10 9.17 8.02
N PRO A 91 -11.10 9.05 7.12
CA PRO A 91 -10.70 7.76 6.57
C PRO A 91 -9.95 6.92 7.60
N ALA A 92 -10.06 5.60 7.45
CA ALA A 92 -9.33 4.65 8.28
C ALA A 92 -7.83 4.72 8.01
N LEU A 93 -7.44 4.82 6.73
CA LEU A 93 -6.06 4.89 6.27
C LEU A 93 -5.85 6.09 5.35
N VAL A 94 -4.63 6.62 5.35
CA VAL A 94 -4.17 7.59 4.35
C VAL A 94 -2.78 7.18 3.92
N SER A 95 -2.60 6.96 2.63
CA SER A 95 -1.36 6.48 2.02
C SER A 95 -0.97 7.34 0.82
N GLU A 96 0.31 7.30 0.45
CA GLU A 96 0.86 8.02 -0.69
C GLU A 96 2.10 7.30 -1.24
N HIS A 97 2.33 7.44 -2.54
CA HIS A 97 3.48 6.85 -3.22
C HIS A 97 4.81 7.55 -2.90
N LEU A 98 5.88 6.75 -2.77
CA LEU A 98 7.27 7.23 -2.76
C LEU A 98 7.77 7.53 -4.19
N CYS A 99 7.07 8.39 -4.91
CA CYS A 99 7.40 8.73 -6.29
C CYS A 99 7.85 10.18 -6.45
N TRP A 100 8.50 10.48 -7.58
CA TRP A 100 8.59 11.84 -8.10
C TRP A 100 7.76 11.95 -9.38
N ASN A 101 6.86 12.92 -9.41
CA ASN A 101 5.89 13.11 -10.50
C ASN A 101 5.95 14.54 -11.06
N ARG A 102 6.91 15.35 -10.60
CA ARG A 102 7.10 16.73 -11.05
C ARG A 102 8.58 17.09 -11.11
N GLY A 103 8.98 17.73 -12.21
CA GLY A 103 10.33 18.23 -12.38
C GLY A 103 10.40 19.28 -13.49
N ALA A 104 11.25 20.29 -13.33
CA ALA A 104 11.50 21.34 -14.33
C ALA A 104 10.20 22.00 -14.89
N GLY A 105 9.21 22.22 -14.02
CA GLY A 105 7.92 22.83 -14.39
C GLY A 105 6.95 21.90 -15.14
N ARG A 106 7.21 20.60 -15.20
CA ARG A 106 6.36 19.59 -15.84
C ARG A 106 5.78 18.62 -14.81
N TYR A 107 4.59 18.12 -15.11
CA TYR A 107 3.95 17.02 -14.39
C TYR A 107 4.01 15.76 -15.24
N PHE A 108 4.27 14.63 -14.61
CA PHE A 108 4.22 13.31 -15.20
C PHE A 108 2.96 12.61 -14.70
N ASN A 109 2.31 11.86 -15.58
CA ASN A 109 1.19 11.01 -15.19
C ASN A 109 1.68 9.71 -14.53
N ASP A 110 2.97 9.43 -14.65
CA ASP A 110 3.62 8.22 -14.16
C ASP A 110 4.27 8.46 -12.79
N LEU A 111 4.30 7.43 -11.96
CA LEU A 111 4.82 7.45 -10.60
C LEU A 111 6.28 7.03 -10.63
N LEU A 112 7.14 7.93 -11.12
CA LEU A 112 8.52 7.58 -11.42
C LEU A 112 9.30 7.18 -10.15
N PRO A 113 10.22 6.21 -10.25
CA PRO A 113 11.05 5.78 -9.13
C PRO A 113 12.00 6.88 -8.69
N VAL A 114 12.19 6.99 -7.37
CA VAL A 114 13.10 7.96 -6.76
C VAL A 114 14.54 7.48 -6.80
N PRO A 115 15.53 8.35 -7.07
CA PRO A 115 16.92 7.95 -7.03
C PRO A 115 17.36 7.63 -5.59
N ARG A 116 17.86 6.40 -5.37
CA ARG A 116 18.34 5.91 -4.07
C ARG A 116 19.78 6.34 -3.76
N ILE A 117 19.96 7.65 -3.62
CA ILE A 117 21.26 8.31 -3.46
C ILE A 117 21.38 9.07 -2.13
N ASP A 118 22.60 9.50 -1.80
CA ASP A 118 22.88 10.36 -0.66
C ASP A 118 22.00 11.62 -0.66
N GLY A 119 21.40 11.92 0.50
CA GLY A 119 20.51 13.07 0.69
C GLY A 119 19.05 12.84 0.32
N ALA A 120 18.72 11.81 -0.46
CA ALA A 120 17.33 11.53 -0.86
C ALA A 120 16.43 11.21 0.35
N ILE A 121 16.90 10.35 1.26
CA ILE A 121 16.17 9.98 2.49
C ILE A 121 15.87 11.23 3.34
N ALA A 122 16.85 12.12 3.51
CA ALA A 122 16.65 13.33 4.32
C ALA A 122 15.59 14.25 3.71
N ARG A 123 15.62 14.44 2.38
CA ARG A 123 14.63 15.26 1.67
C ARG A 123 13.22 14.68 1.78
N MET A 124 13.06 13.39 1.55
CA MET A 124 11.74 12.77 1.61
C MET A 124 11.22 12.69 3.05
N ALA A 125 12.09 12.52 4.04
CA ALA A 125 11.70 12.63 5.45
C ALA A 125 11.11 14.02 5.76
N GLU A 126 11.73 15.11 5.30
CA GLU A 126 11.17 16.47 5.42
C GLU A 126 9.77 16.58 4.79
N HIS A 127 9.56 15.97 3.62
CA HIS A 127 8.28 16.00 2.91
C HIS A 127 7.20 15.20 3.63
N ILE A 128 7.54 13.99 4.11
CA ILE A 128 6.64 13.14 4.89
C ILE A 128 6.23 13.84 6.18
N ASP A 129 7.19 14.39 6.93
CA ASP A 129 6.89 15.13 8.16
C ASP A 129 6.01 16.35 7.88
N LEU A 130 6.25 17.08 6.80
CA LEU A 130 5.40 18.20 6.40
C LEU A 130 3.94 17.76 6.18
N VAL A 131 3.73 16.64 5.47
CA VAL A 131 2.39 16.10 5.23
C VAL A 131 1.75 15.58 6.51
N GLN A 132 2.46 14.75 7.29
CA GLN A 132 1.96 14.22 8.57
C GLN A 132 1.56 15.34 9.55
N ASN A 133 2.39 16.38 9.66
CA ASN A 133 2.12 17.54 10.51
C ASN A 133 0.89 18.32 10.04
N ALA A 134 0.72 18.51 8.73
CA ALA A 134 -0.43 19.20 8.18
C ALA A 134 -1.74 18.42 8.37
N LEU A 135 -1.69 17.09 8.20
CA LEU A 135 -2.84 16.21 8.37
C LEU A 135 -3.13 15.89 9.85
N GLY A 136 -2.14 16.03 10.73
CA GLY A 136 -2.25 15.68 12.15
C GLY A 136 -2.36 14.17 12.39
N ARG A 137 -1.87 13.35 11.47
CA ARG A 137 -1.93 11.87 11.56
C ARG A 137 -0.75 11.21 10.87
N ARG A 138 -0.46 9.97 11.27
CA ARG A 138 0.46 9.08 10.57
C ARG A 138 -0.08 8.75 9.17
N ILE A 139 0.79 8.71 8.17
CA ILE A 139 0.48 8.24 6.82
C ILE A 139 1.27 6.97 6.51
N LEU A 140 0.82 6.22 5.50
CA LEU A 140 1.55 5.08 4.95
C LEU A 140 2.26 5.49 3.66
N ILE A 141 3.48 5.00 3.46
CA ILE A 141 4.29 5.28 2.27
C ILE A 141 4.44 4.02 1.46
N GLU A 142 4.15 4.13 0.17
CA GLU A 142 4.14 3.00 -0.76
C GLU A 142 5.42 2.87 -1.59
N ASN A 143 5.90 1.63 -1.74
CA ASN A 143 6.95 1.27 -2.71
C ASN A 143 6.40 1.30 -4.14
N VAL A 144 7.20 1.77 -5.09
CA VAL A 144 6.79 1.96 -6.49
C VAL A 144 7.37 0.89 -7.39
N SER A 145 6.70 0.61 -8.50
CA SER A 145 7.32 -0.09 -9.62
C SER A 145 8.37 0.80 -10.30
N ALA A 146 9.44 0.18 -10.80
CA ALA A 146 10.58 0.84 -11.42
C ALA A 146 10.94 0.18 -12.74
N TYR A 147 10.86 0.98 -13.82
CA TYR A 147 11.22 0.57 -15.18
C TYR A 147 12.63 0.98 -15.57
N VAL A 148 13.28 1.79 -14.74
CA VAL A 148 14.63 2.30 -14.93
C VAL A 148 15.38 2.26 -13.60
N ALA A 149 16.65 1.85 -13.64
CA ALA A 149 17.56 1.95 -12.51
C ALA A 149 18.49 3.15 -12.67
N PHE A 150 18.92 3.73 -11.55
CA PHE A 150 19.90 4.82 -11.55
C PHE A 150 21.32 4.25 -11.33
N GLU A 151 22.33 4.77 -12.04
CA GLU A 151 23.71 4.24 -11.99
C GLU A 151 24.39 4.31 -10.61
N ARG A 152 23.87 5.11 -9.67
CA ARG A 152 24.54 5.45 -8.41
C ARG A 152 23.72 5.08 -7.17
N GLU A 153 22.86 4.09 -7.28
CA GLU A 153 22.06 3.68 -6.13
C GLU A 153 22.93 3.08 -5.03
N CYS A 154 22.78 3.63 -3.83
CA CYS A 154 23.58 3.28 -2.66
C CYS A 154 22.91 2.19 -1.80
N PHE A 155 21.59 1.99 -1.98
CA PHE A 155 20.77 1.13 -1.15
C PHE A 155 19.50 0.69 -1.89
N SER A 156 18.80 -0.31 -1.34
CA SER A 156 17.55 -0.82 -1.89
C SER A 156 16.33 0.05 -1.52
N GLU A 157 15.15 -0.23 -2.10
CA GLU A 157 13.95 0.57 -1.86
C GLU A 157 13.39 0.26 -0.47
N ALA A 158 13.39 -1.02 -0.08
CA ALA A 158 13.03 -1.43 1.27
C ALA A 158 13.97 -0.82 2.33
N HIS A 159 15.27 -0.67 2.04
CA HIS A 159 16.18 0.07 2.93
C HIS A 159 15.72 1.53 3.06
N MET A 160 15.48 2.22 1.94
CA MET A 160 15.01 3.60 1.93
C MET A 160 13.72 3.75 2.76
N LEU A 161 12.73 2.87 2.57
CA LEU A 161 11.48 2.87 3.34
C LEU A 161 11.71 2.62 4.83
N ALA A 162 12.56 1.65 5.20
CA ALA A 162 12.89 1.37 6.59
C ALA A 162 13.52 2.59 7.29
N GLU A 163 14.40 3.32 6.60
CA GLU A 163 15.00 4.57 7.10
C GLU A 163 13.95 5.70 7.23
N LEU A 164 13.02 5.82 6.30
CA LEU A 164 11.95 6.81 6.37
C LEU A 164 11.01 6.52 7.55
N VAL A 165 10.64 5.25 7.78
CA VAL A 165 9.88 4.83 8.96
C VAL A 165 10.62 5.20 10.24
N ALA A 166 11.91 4.87 10.33
CA ALA A 166 12.71 5.15 11.53
C ALA A 166 12.82 6.65 11.84
N ARG A 167 12.84 7.51 10.81
CA ARG A 167 13.03 8.97 10.97
C ARG A 167 11.73 9.73 11.22
N THR A 168 10.65 9.32 10.56
CA THR A 168 9.39 10.10 10.50
C THR A 168 8.25 9.45 11.27
N GLY A 169 8.41 8.17 11.64
CA GLY A 169 7.34 7.37 12.23
C GLY A 169 6.19 7.05 11.27
N CYS A 170 6.34 7.28 9.95
CA CYS A 170 5.35 6.84 8.98
C CYS A 170 5.17 5.31 9.00
N GLY A 171 4.11 4.80 8.38
CA GLY A 171 3.99 3.37 8.09
C GLY A 171 4.33 3.08 6.64
N ILE A 172 4.27 1.80 6.29
CA ILE A 172 4.47 1.32 4.92
C ILE A 172 3.14 0.76 4.40
N LEU A 173 2.77 1.17 3.19
CA LEU A 173 1.85 0.44 2.35
C LEU A 173 2.74 -0.40 1.44
N LEU A 174 2.69 -1.71 1.58
CA LEU A 174 3.57 -2.61 0.84
C LEU A 174 2.83 -3.16 -0.37
N ASP A 175 3.13 -2.65 -1.55
CA ASP A 175 2.63 -3.26 -2.78
C ASP A 175 3.55 -4.42 -3.21
N VAL A 176 3.05 -5.64 -3.05
CA VAL A 176 3.78 -6.85 -3.44
C VAL A 176 3.74 -7.10 -4.94
N ASN A 177 2.79 -6.52 -5.68
CA ASN A 177 2.82 -6.48 -7.14
C ASN A 177 3.96 -5.57 -7.62
N ASN A 178 4.14 -4.37 -7.05
CA ASN A 178 5.29 -3.52 -7.35
C ASN A 178 6.63 -4.20 -7.05
N LEU A 179 6.75 -4.93 -5.94
CA LEU A 179 7.94 -5.75 -5.66
C LEU A 179 8.18 -6.81 -6.74
N HIS A 180 7.12 -7.47 -7.21
CA HIS A 180 7.24 -8.48 -8.27
C HIS A 180 7.66 -7.87 -9.61
N VAL A 181 7.06 -6.74 -10.00
CA VAL A 181 7.43 -6.00 -11.20
C VAL A 181 8.91 -5.57 -11.13
N ASN A 182 9.37 -5.09 -9.98
CA ASN A 182 10.78 -4.74 -9.76
C ASN A 182 11.71 -5.95 -9.86
N ALA A 183 11.27 -7.13 -9.40
CA ALA A 183 12.03 -8.37 -9.57
C ALA A 183 12.18 -8.77 -11.04
N LEU A 184 11.11 -8.63 -11.84
CA LEU A 184 11.11 -8.94 -13.26
C LEU A 184 11.98 -7.97 -14.07
N ASN A 185 11.87 -6.66 -13.80
CA ASN A 185 12.54 -5.64 -14.58
C ASN A 185 14.00 -5.41 -14.17
N LEU A 186 14.28 -5.45 -12.86
CA LEU A 186 15.57 -5.01 -12.30
C LEU A 186 16.33 -6.13 -11.60
N GLY A 187 15.78 -7.34 -11.52
CA GLY A 187 16.42 -8.49 -10.88
C GLY A 187 16.54 -8.36 -9.36
N VAL A 188 15.69 -7.55 -8.73
CA VAL A 188 15.61 -7.42 -7.26
C VAL A 188 15.08 -8.72 -6.66
N ASP A 189 15.62 -9.13 -5.51
CA ASP A 189 15.11 -10.26 -4.74
C ASP A 189 13.99 -9.78 -3.80
N PRO A 190 12.71 -10.11 -4.07
CA PRO A 190 11.60 -9.60 -3.28
C PRO A 190 11.62 -10.17 -1.85
N CYS A 191 12.10 -11.39 -1.63
CA CYS A 191 12.18 -11.96 -0.28
C CYS A 191 13.20 -11.19 0.58
N GLN A 192 14.35 -10.82 0.00
CA GLN A 192 15.32 -9.96 0.69
C GLN A 192 14.77 -8.57 0.99
N GLU A 193 13.97 -7.98 0.09
CA GLU A 193 13.32 -6.69 0.36
C GLU A 193 12.33 -6.80 1.52
N LEU A 194 11.50 -7.85 1.57
CA LEU A 194 10.61 -8.11 2.71
C LEU A 194 11.39 -8.24 4.03
N GLU A 195 12.52 -8.96 4.02
CA GLU A 195 13.38 -9.18 5.19
C GLU A 195 13.96 -7.88 5.79
N ARG A 196 14.13 -6.84 4.98
CA ARG A 196 14.64 -5.53 5.44
C ARG A 196 13.62 -4.73 6.23
N LEU A 197 12.33 -4.97 6.01
CA LEU A 197 11.26 -4.25 6.69
C LEU A 197 10.95 -4.89 8.05
N ALA A 198 10.89 -4.07 9.11
CA ALA A 198 10.63 -4.57 10.45
C ALA A 198 9.15 -4.96 10.65
N PRO A 199 8.83 -6.04 11.39
CA PRO A 199 7.48 -6.32 11.84
C PRO A 199 6.85 -5.09 12.52
N GLY A 200 5.58 -4.80 12.21
CA GLY A 200 4.86 -3.61 12.70
C GLY A 200 5.13 -2.31 11.92
N SER A 201 6.02 -2.31 10.93
CA SER A 201 6.21 -1.14 10.04
C SER A 201 5.19 -1.08 8.90
N VAL A 202 4.74 -2.24 8.41
CA VAL A 202 3.73 -2.38 7.35
C VAL A 202 2.33 -2.28 7.94
N GLY A 203 1.56 -1.28 7.49
CA GLY A 203 0.18 -1.04 7.93
C GLY A 203 -0.87 -1.53 6.95
N GLU A 204 -0.48 -1.69 5.68
CA GLU A 204 -1.34 -2.06 4.56
C GLU A 204 -0.50 -2.80 3.50
N ILE A 205 -1.12 -3.72 2.78
CA ILE A 205 -0.51 -4.45 1.66
C ILE A 205 -1.43 -4.31 0.45
N HIS A 206 -0.86 -3.99 -0.71
CA HIS A 206 -1.59 -4.02 -1.97
C HIS A 206 -1.26 -5.29 -2.75
N VAL A 207 -2.27 -5.83 -3.41
CA VAL A 207 -2.13 -6.89 -4.41
C VAL A 207 -2.86 -6.50 -5.68
N ALA A 208 -2.18 -6.66 -6.79
CA ALA A 208 -2.71 -6.39 -8.12
C ALA A 208 -2.07 -7.34 -9.13
N GLY A 209 -2.34 -7.11 -10.41
CA GLY A 209 -1.59 -7.77 -11.48
C GLY A 209 -1.14 -6.77 -12.53
N PHE A 210 -0.10 -7.14 -13.25
CA PHE A 210 0.63 -6.29 -14.18
C PHE A 210 0.47 -6.80 -15.62
N GLU A 211 0.91 -6.01 -16.59
CA GLU A 211 0.90 -6.36 -18.02
C GLU A 211 2.30 -6.29 -18.61
N TRP A 212 2.54 -7.01 -19.70
CA TRP A 212 3.81 -6.93 -20.44
C TRP A 212 3.69 -5.91 -21.57
N LEU A 213 4.66 -5.01 -21.65
CA LEU A 213 4.91 -4.20 -22.83
C LEU A 213 6.29 -4.56 -23.37
N ASP A 214 6.31 -5.24 -24.52
CA ASP A 214 7.51 -5.88 -25.06
C ASP A 214 8.18 -6.80 -24.03
N ASP A 215 9.39 -6.45 -23.56
CA ASP A 215 10.18 -7.19 -22.57
C ASP A 215 10.15 -6.56 -21.17
N VAL A 216 9.30 -5.55 -20.95
CA VAL A 216 9.18 -4.83 -19.68
C VAL A 216 7.82 -5.14 -19.03
N ALA A 217 7.84 -5.53 -17.77
CA ALA A 217 6.64 -5.64 -16.95
C ALA A 217 6.19 -4.22 -16.53
N ILE A 218 4.95 -3.87 -16.85
CA ILE A 218 4.34 -2.56 -16.57
C ILE A 218 3.24 -2.73 -15.54
N ASP A 219 3.32 -1.89 -14.53
CA ASP A 219 2.36 -1.85 -13.45
C ASP A 219 1.09 -1.08 -13.85
N THR A 220 0.19 -1.75 -14.57
CA THR A 220 -1.07 -1.15 -15.02
C THR A 220 -2.23 -1.39 -14.07
N HIS A 221 -2.04 -2.28 -13.08
CA HIS A 221 -3.12 -2.87 -12.28
C HIS A 221 -4.29 -3.38 -13.14
N GLY A 222 -4.00 -3.84 -14.35
CA GLY A 222 -4.99 -4.18 -15.39
C GLY A 222 -5.29 -5.67 -15.54
N ALA A 223 -4.52 -6.54 -14.89
CA ALA A 223 -4.63 -7.99 -15.03
C ALA A 223 -4.90 -8.72 -13.71
N PRO A 224 -5.60 -9.88 -13.72
CA PRO A 224 -5.76 -10.74 -12.54
C PRO A 224 -4.43 -11.00 -11.82
N VAL A 225 -4.47 -11.09 -10.49
CA VAL A 225 -3.29 -11.35 -9.66
C VAL A 225 -2.72 -12.73 -10.02
N CYS A 226 -1.42 -12.78 -10.34
CA CYS A 226 -0.74 -14.02 -10.72
C CYS A 226 -0.21 -14.79 -9.51
N ASP A 227 0.12 -16.08 -9.71
CA ASP A 227 0.60 -16.97 -8.63
C ASP A 227 1.85 -16.44 -7.91
N ALA A 228 2.73 -15.74 -8.63
CA ALA A 228 3.95 -15.18 -8.04
C ALA A 228 3.65 -14.04 -7.06
N VAL A 229 2.75 -13.12 -7.44
CA VAL A 229 2.29 -12.03 -6.55
C VAL A 229 1.55 -12.61 -5.36
N TRP A 230 0.72 -13.63 -5.59
CA TRP A 230 0.05 -14.32 -4.50
C TRP A 230 1.01 -15.01 -3.51
N ALA A 231 2.09 -15.61 -3.99
CA ALA A 231 3.12 -16.19 -3.13
C ALA A 231 3.86 -15.12 -2.31
N LEU A 232 4.08 -13.92 -2.89
CA LEU A 232 4.64 -12.78 -2.16
C LEU A 232 3.68 -12.24 -1.10
N LEU A 233 2.37 -12.21 -1.37
CA LEU A 233 1.39 -11.89 -0.33
C LEU A 233 1.50 -12.87 0.84
N ASP A 234 1.60 -14.18 0.56
CA ASP A 234 1.71 -15.18 1.63
C ASP A 234 2.98 -15.00 2.47
N ALA A 235 4.11 -14.72 1.81
CA ALA A 235 5.37 -14.41 2.48
C ALA A 235 5.26 -13.14 3.34
N ALA A 236 4.63 -12.08 2.82
CA ALA A 236 4.41 -10.83 3.55
C ALA A 236 3.51 -11.05 4.77
N LEU A 237 2.38 -11.74 4.63
CA LEU A 237 1.47 -12.06 5.75
C LEU A 237 2.13 -12.96 6.80
N SER A 238 2.97 -13.92 6.38
CA SER A 238 3.72 -14.76 7.31
C SER A 238 4.73 -13.94 8.13
N ARG A 239 5.33 -12.91 7.53
CA ARG A 239 6.32 -12.05 8.18
C ARG A 239 5.69 -10.98 9.09
N PHE A 240 4.68 -10.29 8.58
CA PHE A 240 4.10 -9.11 9.25
C PHE A 240 2.86 -9.43 10.08
N GLY A 241 2.32 -10.65 9.92
CA GLY A 241 1.10 -11.07 10.58
C GLY A 241 -0.16 -10.44 9.97
N PRO A 242 -1.29 -10.45 10.71
CA PRO A 242 -2.55 -9.89 10.24
C PRO A 242 -2.42 -8.41 9.88
N THR A 243 -2.48 -8.11 8.59
CA THR A 243 -2.36 -6.76 8.01
C THR A 243 -3.52 -6.52 7.05
N ALA A 244 -3.93 -5.26 6.87
CA ALA A 244 -4.93 -4.90 5.86
C ALA A 244 -4.39 -5.22 4.47
N VAL A 245 -5.20 -5.89 3.63
CA VAL A 245 -4.80 -6.21 2.26
C VAL A 245 -5.85 -5.69 1.30
N LEU A 246 -5.44 -4.87 0.34
CA LEU A 246 -6.30 -4.36 -0.71
C LEU A 246 -6.06 -5.12 -2.01
N LEU A 247 -7.13 -5.59 -2.65
CA LEU A 247 -7.08 -5.95 -4.06
C LEU A 247 -7.28 -4.70 -4.92
N GLU A 248 -6.35 -4.43 -5.82
CA GLU A 248 -6.38 -3.27 -6.72
C GLU A 248 -6.60 -3.63 -8.20
N ARG A 249 -7.42 -2.81 -8.86
CA ARG A 249 -7.73 -2.88 -10.30
C ARG A 249 -7.98 -1.47 -10.85
N ASP A 250 -7.04 -0.91 -11.59
CA ASP A 250 -7.15 0.46 -12.13
C ASP A 250 -7.54 0.53 -13.61
N THR A 251 -6.97 -0.37 -14.40
CA THR A 251 -7.22 -0.45 -15.83
C THR A 251 -7.96 -1.75 -16.16
N ASN A 252 -8.49 -1.84 -17.38
CA ASN A 252 -9.30 -2.98 -17.84
C ASN A 252 -10.39 -3.39 -16.83
N LEU A 253 -11.02 -2.39 -16.20
CA LEU A 253 -11.91 -2.56 -15.06
C LEU A 253 -13.10 -3.46 -15.41
N PRO A 254 -13.22 -4.67 -14.84
CA PRO A 254 -14.31 -5.58 -15.14
C PRO A 254 -15.58 -5.14 -14.40
N ALA A 255 -16.66 -5.90 -14.61
CA ALA A 255 -17.86 -5.74 -13.82
C ALA A 255 -17.58 -6.02 -12.31
N LEU A 256 -18.33 -5.37 -11.42
CA LEU A 256 -18.07 -5.42 -9.98
C LEU A 256 -18.20 -6.84 -9.42
N ASP A 257 -19.08 -7.67 -9.96
CA ASP A 257 -19.26 -9.07 -9.57
C ASP A 257 -18.01 -9.91 -9.79
N VAL A 258 -17.25 -9.64 -10.86
CA VAL A 258 -15.95 -10.26 -11.12
C VAL A 258 -14.95 -9.87 -10.02
N LEU A 259 -14.87 -8.57 -9.69
CA LEU A 259 -13.98 -8.09 -8.63
C LEU A 259 -14.36 -8.62 -7.24
N VAL A 260 -15.66 -8.75 -6.95
CA VAL A 260 -16.13 -9.38 -5.71
C VAL A 260 -15.70 -10.86 -5.66
N GLY A 261 -15.65 -11.54 -6.81
CA GLY A 261 -15.10 -12.89 -6.92
C GLY A 261 -13.60 -12.96 -6.63
N GLU A 262 -12.80 -12.01 -7.15
CA GLU A 262 -11.36 -11.91 -6.85
C GLU A 262 -11.11 -11.52 -5.38
N TYR A 263 -11.91 -10.61 -4.84
CA TYR A 263 -11.90 -10.23 -3.42
C TYR A 263 -12.12 -11.44 -2.49
N GLU A 264 -13.07 -12.32 -2.84
CA GLU A 264 -13.36 -13.50 -2.06
C GLU A 264 -12.19 -14.50 -2.08
N GLN A 265 -11.47 -14.60 -3.20
CA GLN A 265 -10.23 -15.37 -3.29
C GLN A 265 -9.15 -14.79 -2.36
N LEU A 266 -8.95 -13.47 -2.39
CA LEU A 266 -8.04 -12.77 -1.46
C LEU A 266 -8.40 -13.10 -0.01
N ARG A 267 -9.67 -12.94 0.37
CA ARG A 267 -10.15 -13.17 1.74
C ARG A 267 -9.90 -14.61 2.21
N GLN A 268 -10.17 -15.59 1.36
CA GLN A 268 -9.94 -17.01 1.67
C GLN A 268 -8.44 -17.30 1.83
N ARG A 269 -7.60 -16.73 0.95
CA ARG A 269 -6.15 -16.89 1.01
C ARG A 269 -5.57 -16.31 2.30
N MET A 270 -5.92 -15.07 2.64
CA MET A 270 -5.51 -14.43 3.89
C MET A 270 -5.86 -15.28 5.11
N ALA A 271 -7.10 -15.79 5.16
CA ALA A 271 -7.56 -16.63 6.27
C ALA A 271 -6.73 -17.91 6.39
N THR A 272 -6.37 -18.52 5.26
CA THR A 272 -5.58 -19.76 5.19
C THR A 272 -4.15 -19.50 5.65
N THR A 273 -3.49 -18.49 5.10
CA THR A 273 -2.09 -18.15 5.40
C THR A 273 -1.92 -17.75 6.87
N LEU A 274 -2.80 -16.90 7.41
CA LEU A 274 -2.74 -16.49 8.81
C LEU A 274 -3.07 -17.63 9.79
N SER A 275 -3.88 -18.61 9.37
CA SER A 275 -4.12 -19.82 10.17
C SER A 275 -2.89 -20.71 10.22
N HIS A 276 -2.19 -20.90 9.10
CA HIS A 276 -0.95 -21.68 9.08
C HIS A 276 0.15 -21.01 9.90
N ALA A 277 0.36 -19.69 9.72
CA ALA A 277 1.37 -18.94 10.46
C ALA A 277 1.15 -19.02 11.99
N ARG A 278 -0.11 -19.03 12.44
CA ARG A 278 -0.44 -19.26 13.87
C ARG A 278 -0.11 -20.67 14.33
N ALA A 279 -0.46 -21.69 13.55
CA ALA A 279 -0.17 -23.08 13.89
C ALA A 279 1.34 -23.34 14.00
N ASP A 280 2.13 -22.76 13.09
CA ASP A 280 3.59 -22.88 13.10
C ASP A 280 4.19 -22.18 14.34
N ALA A 281 3.71 -20.98 14.69
CA ALA A 281 4.14 -20.26 15.88
C ALA A 281 3.81 -21.01 17.19
N ASP A 282 2.62 -21.61 17.27
CA ASP A 282 2.21 -22.42 18.44
C ASP A 282 3.05 -23.70 18.58
N ALA A 283 3.41 -24.34 17.46
CA ALA A 283 4.28 -25.51 17.45
C ALA A 283 5.71 -25.19 17.90
N ASP A 284 6.28 -24.09 17.41
CA ASP A 284 7.62 -23.62 17.80
C ASP A 284 7.68 -23.26 19.29
N ALA A 285 6.66 -22.55 19.79
CA ALA A 285 6.55 -22.22 21.22
C ALA A 285 6.48 -23.47 22.10
N GLY A 286 5.69 -24.48 21.71
CA GLY A 286 5.58 -25.76 22.40
C GLY A 286 6.91 -26.54 22.46
N SER A 287 7.67 -26.52 21.36
CA SER A 287 8.98 -27.18 21.28
C SER A 287 10.05 -26.51 22.18
N ALA A 288 10.03 -25.17 22.26
CA ALA A 288 10.95 -24.40 23.10
C ALA A 288 10.66 -24.56 24.60
N THR A 289 9.39 -24.71 25.00
CA THR A 289 9.04 -25.04 26.40
C THR A 289 9.48 -26.44 26.79
N ALA A 290 9.34 -27.44 25.91
CA ALA A 290 9.77 -28.81 26.19
C ALA A 290 11.29 -28.92 26.35
N ALA A 291 12.07 -28.15 25.58
CA ALA A 291 13.53 -28.12 25.69
C ALA A 291 14.06 -27.47 26.98
N ASN A 292 13.27 -26.60 27.64
CA ASN A 292 13.65 -25.96 28.90
C ASN A 292 13.27 -26.77 30.15
N GLU A 293 12.41 -27.78 30.03
CA GLU A 293 12.05 -28.68 31.14
C GLU A 293 13.02 -29.87 31.30
N GLU A 294 13.93 -30.11 30.34
CA GLU A 294 14.89 -31.23 30.35
C GLU A 294 16.32 -30.88 30.84
N MET A 295 16.54 -29.74 31.51
CA MET A 295 17.83 -29.44 32.14
C MET A 295 17.83 -29.76 33.65
N PRO A 296 18.38 -30.89 34.11
CA PRO A 296 18.54 -31.16 35.53
C PRO A 296 19.70 -30.33 36.11
N ALA A 297 19.55 -29.93 37.38
CA ALA A 297 20.56 -29.28 38.21
C ALA A 297 21.75 -30.18 38.57
#